data_AF-A0A2E6C088-F1
#
_entry.id   AF-A0A2E6C088-F1
#
_cell.length_a   1.000
_cell.length_b   1.000
_cell.length_c   1.000
_cell.angle_alpha   90.00
_cell.angle_beta   90.00
_cell.angle_gamma   90.00
#
_symmetry.space_group_name_H-M   'P 1'
#
loop_
_entity.id
_entity.type
_entity.pdbx_description
1 polymer ?
#
loop_
_entity_poly.entity_id
_entity_poly.type
_entity_poly.pdbx_seq_one_letter_code
_entity_poly.pdbx_strand_id
1 'polypeptide(L)'
;MTGDIPKVNVAVKDRILLHLLEEDEQADRYVVTAALTRPGIAEACAQHPPNVSRAMRTLLRKRMVSEHSRSIRGDDRKQKTWQLTDDGREEAKNRLSELSKLKVLIRDESNTLLEVEACEAPGRLQADLSVLQILLHAQHEGVLTFGDIRFGLVKKKSEDTDLPPPGRLKLLAGAHATYHTSPPKTRTVHGRVDAISGLDDWFESGSPCMVIHGIAGIGKSTLVANWLGSHMHEVPHLSVCWYPCQPWDKAVGLAVSLLHRFGVDDKHDPYQLMETLPLTPGAEFDVDSWRRRLLAYLTDAQAIRERFVGESGGPPPYWLIVLDDVHHVTTEARDLLGALLDISKKAPLRLVFISRTTLDVYDRRDVHTRDIVQELPLHGLSIDEITDWVETMDGASADPEDVHKMTGGHPLALELLEIYGQTTHGDWLKFLDEEIINHMPPEEHELLATLAVAESPVKWSKLSAAVNWEGNPPERLLTYGLLLELEEGMWLHEALRERFQREVGTASKKRKASLK
;
A
#
# COMPACT_ATOMS: atom_id res chain seq x y z
N MET A 1 50.11 21.40 9.22
CA MET A 1 49.74 22.06 10.49
C MET A 1 48.70 21.19 11.15
N THR A 2 49.05 20.51 12.24
CA THR A 2 48.10 19.74 13.06
C THR A 2 47.24 20.74 13.83
N GLY A 3 46.16 21.21 13.19
CA GLY A 3 45.11 21.95 13.89
C GLY A 3 44.39 21.01 14.84
N ASP A 4 44.22 21.43 16.09
CA ASP A 4 43.49 20.68 17.11
C ASP A 4 42.12 20.25 16.57
N ILE A 5 41.82 18.96 16.67
CA ILE A 5 40.51 18.41 16.29
C ILE A 5 39.46 19.07 17.21
N PRO A 6 38.36 19.62 16.68
CA PRO A 6 37.28 20.20 17.48
C PRO A 6 36.82 19.21 18.54
N LYS A 7 37.07 19.51 19.82
CA LYS A 7 36.72 18.62 20.92
C LYS A 7 35.24 18.80 21.27
N VAL A 8 34.38 18.05 20.59
CA VAL A 8 32.94 18.03 20.85
C VAL A 8 32.67 17.33 22.18
N ASN A 9 31.92 17.97 23.06
CA ASN A 9 31.47 17.34 24.31
C ASN A 9 30.06 17.82 24.66
N VAL A 10 29.12 16.88 24.73
CA VAL A 10 27.72 17.18 25.08
C VAL A 10 27.43 16.66 26.49
N ALA A 11 26.97 17.53 27.39
CA ALA A 11 26.65 17.13 28.76
C ALA A 11 25.44 16.18 28.79
N VAL A 12 25.43 15.24 29.75
CA VAL A 12 24.38 14.21 29.87
C VAL A 12 22.96 14.80 29.94
N LYS A 13 22.79 15.97 30.56
CA LYS A 13 21.50 16.63 30.66
C LYS A 13 21.01 17.13 29.30
N ASP A 14 21.90 17.72 28.52
CA ASP A 14 21.57 18.26 27.20
C ASP A 14 21.23 17.13 26.23
N ARG A 15 21.95 15.99 26.31
CA ARG A 15 21.62 14.77 25.55
C ARG A 15 20.17 14.33 25.80
N ILE A 16 19.76 14.28 27.07
CA ILE A 16 18.41 13.88 27.45
C ILE A 16 17.37 14.90 26.96
N LEU A 17 17.65 16.20 27.09
CA LEU A 17 16.74 17.25 26.62
C LEU A 17 16.55 17.22 25.10
N LEU A 18 17.63 17.06 24.33
CA LEU A 18 17.57 16.96 22.87
C LEU A 18 16.82 15.69 22.44
N HIS A 19 17.12 14.53 23.06
CA HIS A 19 16.41 13.28 22.77
C HIS A 19 14.90 13.38 23.04
N LEU A 20 14.51 13.94 24.19
CA LEU A 20 13.09 14.10 24.52
C LEU A 20 12.39 15.15 23.63
N LEU A 21 13.13 16.11 23.06
CA LEU A 21 12.61 17.08 22.10
C LEU A 21 12.38 16.45 20.72
N GLU A 22 13.17 15.46 20.32
CA GLU A 22 12.96 14.69 19.09
C GLU A 22 11.69 13.82 19.19
N GLU A 23 11.37 13.33 20.39
CA GLU A 23 10.22 12.46 20.66
C GLU A 23 8.96 13.21 21.14
N ASP A 24 8.94 14.54 20.97
CA ASP A 24 7.94 15.43 21.56
C ASP A 24 6.52 15.20 21.03
N GLU A 25 6.38 14.71 19.78
CA GLU A 25 5.10 14.31 19.18
C GLU A 25 4.41 13.13 19.90
N GLN A 26 5.15 12.37 20.71
CA GLN A 26 4.60 11.28 21.50
C GLN A 26 4.05 11.76 22.85
N ALA A 27 4.23 13.03 23.22
CA ALA A 27 3.86 13.58 24.51
C ALA A 27 2.35 13.45 24.82
N ASP A 28 1.48 13.55 23.81
CA ASP A 28 0.02 13.46 24.01
C ASP A 28 -0.57 12.07 23.73
N ARG A 29 0.28 11.07 23.43
CA ARG A 29 -0.16 9.71 23.10
C ARG A 29 -0.30 8.82 24.35
N TYR A 30 -1.37 8.03 24.40
CA TYR A 30 -1.61 7.06 25.49
C TYR A 30 -0.69 5.84 25.42
N VAL A 31 -0.35 5.40 24.20
CA VAL A 31 0.64 4.35 23.91
C VAL A 31 1.85 5.01 23.26
N VAL A 32 3.04 4.77 23.81
CA VAL A 32 4.30 5.38 23.36
C VAL A 32 5.36 4.32 23.05
N THR A 33 6.45 4.72 22.40
CA THR A 33 7.56 3.82 22.10
C THR A 33 8.51 3.66 23.30
N ALA A 34 9.39 2.65 23.24
CA ALA A 34 10.39 2.43 24.28
C ALA A 34 11.41 3.58 24.40
N ALA A 35 11.49 4.49 23.42
CA ALA A 35 12.41 5.64 23.39
C ALA A 35 12.22 6.59 24.59
N LEU A 36 11.02 6.66 25.17
CA LEU A 36 10.73 7.50 26.34
C LEU A 36 10.99 6.79 27.68
N THR A 37 11.39 5.52 27.67
CA THR A 37 11.70 4.74 28.87
C THR A 37 13.15 4.94 29.31
N ARG A 38 13.49 4.52 30.54
CA ARG A 38 14.86 4.67 31.06
C ARG A 38 15.88 3.90 30.20
N PRO A 39 15.63 2.65 29.78
CA PRO A 39 16.50 1.96 28.83
C PRO A 39 16.63 2.68 27.48
N GLY A 40 15.51 3.12 26.89
CA GLY A 40 15.53 3.79 25.59
C GLY A 40 16.28 5.12 25.60
N ILE A 41 16.06 5.96 26.62
CA ILE A 41 16.81 7.22 26.80
C ILE A 41 18.30 6.94 27.02
N ALA A 42 18.64 5.86 27.74
CA ALA A 42 20.02 5.48 27.99
C ALA A 42 20.75 5.05 26.71
N GLU A 43 20.08 4.26 25.87
CA GLU A 43 20.56 3.85 24.56
C GLU A 43 20.77 5.05 23.64
N ALA A 44 19.75 5.89 23.45
CA ALA A 44 19.80 7.04 22.54
C ALA A 44 20.84 8.09 22.96
N CYS A 45 21.03 8.32 24.27
CA CYS A 45 22.01 9.27 24.78
C CYS A 45 23.44 8.71 24.87
N ALA A 46 23.67 7.45 24.50
CA ALA A 46 24.90 6.70 24.74
C ALA A 46 25.35 6.79 26.22
N GLN A 47 24.44 6.46 27.14
CA GLN A 47 24.64 6.54 28.58
C GLN A 47 24.28 5.25 29.30
N HIS A 48 24.91 5.01 30.44
CA HIS A 48 24.51 3.93 31.33
C HIS A 48 23.19 4.31 32.07
N PRO A 49 22.18 3.43 32.20
CA PRO A 49 20.86 3.76 32.79
C PRO A 49 20.86 4.45 34.18
N PRO A 50 21.80 4.17 35.10
CA PRO A 50 21.97 4.92 36.35
C PRO A 50 22.34 6.40 36.16
N ASN A 51 23.10 6.74 35.12
CA ASN A 51 23.47 8.13 34.82
C ASN A 51 22.25 8.92 34.34
N VAL A 52 21.44 8.31 33.48
CA VAL A 52 20.13 8.85 33.10
C VAL A 52 19.26 9.06 34.34
N SER A 53 19.17 8.08 35.24
CA SER A 53 18.38 8.21 36.48
C SER A 53 18.86 9.35 37.40
N ARG A 54 20.17 9.66 37.40
CA ARG A 54 20.74 10.78 38.18
C ARG A 54 20.43 12.13 37.52
N ALA A 55 20.58 12.20 36.20
CA ALA A 55 20.25 13.40 35.42
C ALA A 55 18.75 13.71 35.47
N MET A 56 17.90 12.69 35.31
CA MET A 56 16.44 12.81 35.34
C MET A 56 15.93 13.32 36.70
N ARG A 57 16.53 12.87 37.81
CA ARG A 57 16.24 13.44 39.15
C ARG A 57 16.51 14.94 39.24
N THR A 58 17.52 15.43 38.51
CA THR A 58 17.84 16.86 38.48
C THR A 58 16.86 17.62 37.58
N LEU A 59 16.51 17.06 36.41
CA LEU A 59 15.55 17.66 35.48
C LEU A 59 14.14 17.72 36.07
N LEU A 60 13.69 16.65 36.75
CA LEU A 60 12.42 16.62 37.48
C LEU A 60 12.36 17.69 38.57
N ARG A 61 13.45 17.85 39.34
CA ARG A 61 13.53 18.90 40.38
C ARG A 61 13.45 20.32 39.80
N LYS A 62 14.02 20.51 38.62
CA LYS A 62 13.95 21.77 37.86
C LYS A 62 12.65 21.94 37.07
N ARG A 63 11.72 20.97 37.15
CA ARG A 63 10.46 20.95 36.39
C ARG A 63 10.63 21.04 34.87
N MET A 64 11.77 20.57 34.34
CA MET A 64 12.05 20.52 32.90
C MET A 64 11.48 19.26 32.22
N VAL A 65 11.15 18.23 33.02
CA VAL A 65 10.56 16.99 32.54
C VAL A 65 9.46 16.56 33.50
N SER A 66 8.50 15.79 33.00
CA SER A 66 7.47 15.12 33.80
C SER A 66 7.57 13.60 33.64
N GLU A 67 7.22 12.87 34.69
CA GLU A 67 7.21 11.39 34.72
C GLU A 67 5.76 10.90 34.64
N HIS A 68 5.51 9.94 33.75
CA HIS A 68 4.20 9.32 33.53
C HIS A 68 4.31 7.80 33.53
N SER A 69 3.18 7.11 33.75
CA SER A 69 3.09 5.65 33.61
C SER A 69 2.25 5.33 32.38
N ARG A 70 2.88 4.84 31.31
CA ARG A 70 2.27 4.64 29.99
C ARG A 70 2.49 3.22 29.46
N SER A 71 1.62 2.77 28.57
CA SER A 71 1.79 1.51 27.85
C SER A 71 2.81 1.70 26.73
N ILE A 72 3.73 0.74 26.59
CA ILE A 72 4.75 0.76 25.54
C ILE A 72 4.30 -0.14 24.39
N ARG A 73 4.49 0.29 23.14
CA ARG A 73 4.16 -0.52 21.96
C ARG A 73 4.89 -1.86 22.02
N GLY A 74 4.14 -2.97 22.07
CA GLY A 74 4.67 -4.34 22.15
C GLY A 74 5.02 -4.83 23.56
N ASP A 75 4.64 -4.10 24.61
CA ASP A 75 4.80 -4.53 26.01
C ASP A 75 3.44 -4.60 26.73
N ASP A 76 3.20 -5.71 27.43
CA ASP A 76 1.97 -5.95 28.19
C ASP A 76 1.90 -5.11 29.48
N ARG A 77 3.03 -4.54 29.94
CA ARG A 77 3.11 -3.78 31.20
C ARG A 77 3.31 -2.30 30.96
N LYS A 78 2.64 -1.47 31.79
CA LYS A 78 2.92 -0.03 31.83
C LYS A 78 4.30 0.22 32.41
N GLN A 79 5.07 1.08 31.75
CA GLN A 79 6.39 1.50 32.19
C GLN A 79 6.42 3.00 32.51
N LYS A 80 7.42 3.42 33.28
CA LYS A 80 7.70 4.84 33.52
C LYS A 80 8.30 5.47 32.27
N THR A 81 7.71 6.57 31.84
CA THR A 81 8.13 7.36 30.68
C THR A 81 8.35 8.81 31.10
N TRP A 82 9.26 9.50 30.41
CA TRP A 82 9.54 10.91 30.64
C TRP A 82 9.22 11.73 29.39
N GLN A 83 8.73 12.94 29.59
CA GLN A 83 8.47 13.91 28.52
C GLN A 83 8.86 15.30 28.99
N LEU A 84 9.09 16.22 28.05
CA LEU A 84 9.37 17.62 28.37
C LEU A 84 8.11 18.32 28.93
N THR A 85 8.33 19.25 29.85
CA THR A 85 7.34 20.29 30.20
C THR A 85 7.51 21.49 29.26
N ASP A 86 6.65 22.49 29.35
CA ASP A 86 6.78 23.70 28.52
C ASP A 86 8.12 24.42 28.75
N ASP A 87 8.50 24.63 30.02
CA ASP A 87 9.84 25.14 30.40
C ASP A 87 10.98 24.23 29.87
N GLY A 88 10.74 22.92 29.85
CA GLY A 88 11.66 21.93 29.30
C GLY A 88 11.84 22.04 27.80
N ARG A 89 10.76 22.28 27.05
CA ARG A 89 10.78 22.48 25.59
C ARG A 89 11.54 23.75 25.22
N GLU A 90 11.33 24.84 25.96
CA GLU A 90 12.08 26.08 25.75
C GLU A 90 13.58 25.89 25.99
N GLU A 91 13.97 25.29 27.13
CA GLU A 91 15.38 25.02 27.42
C GLU A 91 15.99 24.06 26.39
N ALA A 92 15.27 23.00 25.99
CA ALA A 92 15.75 22.05 24.99
C ALA A 92 15.98 22.72 23.63
N LYS A 93 15.06 23.60 23.18
CA LYS A 93 15.22 24.39 21.94
C LYS A 93 16.41 25.35 22.02
N ASN A 94 16.59 26.02 23.17
CA ASN A 94 17.76 26.88 23.40
C ASN A 94 19.06 26.08 23.30
N ARG A 95 19.15 24.93 24.00
CA ARG A 95 20.31 24.02 23.94
C ARG A 95 20.56 23.49 22.54
N LEU A 96 19.51 23.10 21.81
CA LEU A 96 19.63 22.65 20.43
C LEU A 96 20.22 23.76 19.56
N SER A 97 19.78 25.01 19.72
CA SER A 97 20.30 26.16 18.97
C SER A 97 21.77 26.48 19.28
N GLU A 98 22.21 26.28 20.53
CA GLU A 98 23.61 26.46 20.94
C GLU A 98 24.49 25.33 20.40
N LEU A 99 24.07 24.08 20.60
CA LEU A 99 24.83 22.89 20.22
C LEU A 99 24.89 22.69 18.70
N SER A 100 23.88 23.15 17.97
CA SER A 100 23.85 23.13 16.50
C SER A 100 25.00 23.92 15.86
N LYS A 101 25.49 24.96 16.54
CA LYS A 101 26.58 25.84 16.04
C LYS A 101 27.97 25.28 16.30
N LEU A 102 28.08 24.19 17.06
CA LEU A 102 29.38 23.55 17.31
C LEU A 102 29.98 23.06 16.00
N LYS A 103 31.27 23.31 15.82
CA LYS A 103 32.00 22.85 14.64
C LYS A 103 32.35 21.37 14.78
N VAL A 104 32.05 20.61 13.75
CA VAL A 104 32.37 19.19 13.60
C VAL A 104 33.15 18.98 12.32
N LEU A 105 34.06 18.00 12.33
CA LEU A 105 34.79 17.61 11.13
C LEU A 105 34.03 16.53 10.40
N ILE A 106 33.77 16.77 9.12
CA ILE A 106 33.20 15.79 8.20
C ILE A 106 34.17 15.53 7.05
N ARG A 107 34.05 14.38 6.43
CA ARG A 107 34.73 14.03 5.18
C ARG A 107 33.64 13.78 4.14
N ASP A 108 33.61 14.61 3.10
CA ASP A 108 32.57 14.56 2.06
C ASP A 108 32.77 13.42 1.05
N GLU A 109 31.88 13.32 0.05
CA GLU A 109 31.93 12.31 -1.03
C GLU A 109 33.26 12.33 -1.80
N SER A 110 33.91 13.49 -1.88
CA SER A 110 35.18 13.68 -2.58
C SER A 110 36.40 13.33 -1.71
N ASN A 111 36.15 12.81 -0.50
CA ASN A 111 37.15 12.50 0.52
C ASN A 111 37.85 13.77 1.06
N THR A 112 37.22 14.94 0.91
CA THR A 112 37.74 16.23 1.39
C THR A 112 37.33 16.45 2.85
N LEU A 113 38.28 16.82 3.71
CA LEU A 113 38.01 17.17 5.10
C LEU A 113 37.41 18.57 5.18
N LEU A 114 36.21 18.69 5.73
CA LEU A 114 35.48 19.95 5.90
C LEU A 114 35.13 20.15 7.37
N GLU A 115 35.28 21.39 7.84
CA GLU A 115 34.77 21.82 9.14
C GLU A 115 33.42 22.51 8.94
N VAL A 116 32.35 21.95 9.51
CA VAL A 116 30.97 22.43 9.34
C VAL A 116 30.28 22.57 10.69
N GLU A 117 29.16 23.31 10.73
CA GLU A 117 28.31 23.33 11.92
C GLU A 117 27.55 22.01 12.04
N ALA A 118 27.27 21.58 13.29
CA ALA A 118 26.59 20.34 13.56
C ALA A 118 25.21 20.24 12.89
N CYS A 119 24.51 21.37 12.68
CA CYS A 119 23.24 21.40 11.93
C CYS A 119 23.39 21.18 10.42
N GLU A 120 24.55 21.50 9.83
CA GLU A 120 24.80 21.32 8.40
C GLU A 120 25.33 19.92 8.08
N ALA A 121 25.89 19.23 9.08
CA ALA A 121 26.51 17.92 8.92
C ALA A 121 25.56 16.83 8.38
N PRO A 122 24.30 16.68 8.83
CA PRO A 122 23.38 15.67 8.29
C PRO A 122 23.14 15.84 6.78
N GLY A 123 22.96 17.08 6.33
CA GLY A 123 22.73 17.39 4.92
C GLY A 123 23.96 17.13 4.04
N ARG A 124 25.16 17.36 4.57
CA ARG A 124 26.44 17.10 3.85
C ARG A 124 26.82 15.62 3.85
N LEU A 125 26.51 14.91 4.92
CA LEU A 125 26.74 13.47 5.04
C LEU A 125 25.65 12.64 4.33
N GLN A 126 24.56 13.30 3.87
CA GLN A 126 23.39 12.63 3.32
C GLN A 126 22.85 11.57 4.29
N ALA A 127 22.84 11.88 5.59
CA ALA A 127 22.45 10.96 6.64
C ALA A 127 21.28 11.52 7.43
N ASP A 128 20.33 10.65 7.79
CA ASP A 128 19.16 10.99 8.60
C ASP A 128 19.54 10.95 10.09
N LEU A 129 20.51 11.80 10.45
CA LEU A 129 21.02 11.90 11.81
C LEU A 129 20.53 13.17 12.47
N SER A 130 20.09 13.04 13.72
CA SER A 130 19.78 14.20 14.53
C SER A 130 21.06 14.94 14.95
N VAL A 131 20.92 16.21 15.31
CA VAL A 131 22.05 17.01 15.81
C VAL A 131 22.69 16.34 17.03
N LEU A 132 21.90 15.70 17.89
CA LEU A 132 22.42 14.92 19.02
C LEU A 132 23.31 13.78 18.55
N GLN A 133 22.87 12.98 17.57
CA GLN A 133 23.64 11.85 17.04
C GLN A 133 24.94 12.32 16.38
N ILE A 134 24.89 13.39 15.57
CA ILE A 134 26.09 14.00 14.97
C ILE A 134 27.12 14.36 16.05
N LEU A 135 26.68 15.00 17.13
CA LEU A 135 27.58 15.42 18.20
C LEU A 135 28.13 14.23 19.00
N LEU A 136 27.34 13.16 19.19
CA LEU A 136 27.80 11.93 19.85
C LEU A 136 28.86 11.22 19.01
N HIS A 137 28.63 11.06 17.70
CA HIS A 137 29.62 10.46 16.81
C HIS A 137 30.87 11.33 16.72
N ALA A 138 30.74 12.65 16.61
CA ALA A 138 31.89 13.56 16.57
C ALA A 138 32.70 13.51 17.87
N GLN A 139 32.04 13.36 19.03
CA GLN A 139 32.70 13.22 20.33
C GLN A 139 33.52 11.92 20.45
N HIS A 140 33.08 10.82 19.84
CA HIS A 140 33.75 9.52 19.94
C HIS A 140 34.74 9.25 18.81
N GLU A 141 34.51 9.79 17.62
CA GLU A 141 35.21 9.42 16.38
C GLU A 141 36.09 10.56 15.84
N GLY A 142 35.79 11.81 16.22
CA GLY A 142 36.53 13.02 15.83
C GLY A 142 36.25 13.50 14.40
N VAL A 143 36.17 12.60 13.42
CA VAL A 143 35.87 12.92 12.01
C VAL A 143 34.77 11.99 11.49
N LEU A 144 33.66 12.59 11.04
CA LEU A 144 32.52 11.87 10.47
C LEU A 144 32.74 11.66 8.97
N THR A 145 32.71 10.42 8.49
CA THR A 145 32.95 10.14 7.06
C THR A 145 31.65 9.91 6.30
N PHE A 146 31.52 10.52 5.12
CA PHE A 146 30.44 10.25 4.19
C PHE A 146 30.40 8.75 3.84
N GLY A 147 29.21 8.14 3.89
CA GLY A 147 29.03 6.71 3.64
C GLY A 147 29.44 5.78 4.78
N ASP A 148 29.71 6.30 5.98
CA ASP A 148 29.89 5.45 7.16
C ASP A 148 28.60 4.70 7.48
N ILE A 149 28.68 3.37 7.51
CA ILE A 149 27.56 2.46 7.74
C ILE A 149 26.82 2.73 9.07
N ARG A 150 27.46 3.39 10.03
CA ARG A 150 26.88 3.74 11.33
C ARG A 150 25.91 4.91 11.26
N PHE A 151 26.00 5.74 10.21
CA PHE A 151 25.14 6.90 10.01
C PHE A 151 23.84 6.56 9.27
N GLY A 152 23.59 5.27 9.02
CA GLY A 152 22.44 4.78 8.27
C GLY A 152 22.67 4.84 6.75
N LEU A 153 21.60 4.57 5.99
CA LEU A 153 21.65 4.65 4.53
C LEU A 153 21.92 6.09 4.09
N VAL A 154 22.86 6.27 3.16
CA VAL A 154 23.10 7.54 2.47
C VAL A 154 21.84 7.92 1.71
N LYS A 155 21.03 8.81 2.28
CA LYS A 155 19.87 9.43 1.64
C LYS A 155 20.37 10.59 0.79
N LYS A 156 20.47 10.39 -0.52
CA LYS A 156 20.37 11.53 -1.44
C LYS A 156 19.13 12.32 -1.00
N LYS A 157 19.24 13.65 -0.90
CA LYS A 157 18.09 14.54 -0.74
C LYS A 157 17.22 14.46 -2.01
N SER A 158 16.54 13.33 -2.15
CA SER A 158 15.32 13.15 -2.90
C SER A 158 14.33 12.74 -1.82
N GLU A 159 13.38 13.62 -1.57
CA GLU A 159 12.19 13.35 -0.79
C GLU A 159 11.63 11.98 -1.20
N ASP A 160 11.74 11.01 -0.30
CA ASP A 160 10.77 9.91 -0.16
C ASP A 160 11.17 9.04 1.04
N THR A 161 10.39 9.18 2.10
CA THR A 161 10.31 8.23 3.22
C THR A 161 9.31 7.15 2.86
N ASP A 162 9.79 5.92 2.63
CA ASP A 162 9.31 4.70 3.29
C ASP A 162 10.00 3.47 2.68
N LEU A 163 11.18 3.09 3.20
CA LEU A 163 11.72 1.74 3.06
C LEU A 163 12.48 1.36 4.35
N PRO A 164 12.25 0.17 4.94
CA PRO A 164 13.01 -0.29 6.10
C PRO A 164 14.46 -0.66 5.71
N PRO A 165 15.41 -0.71 6.67
CA PRO A 165 16.84 -0.83 6.40
C PRO A 165 17.23 -2.20 5.80
N PRO A 166 18.33 -2.30 5.03
CA PRO A 166 18.72 -3.52 4.34
C PRO A 166 19.50 -4.40 5.31
N GLY A 167 18.78 -5.14 6.14
CA GLY A 167 19.25 -6.43 6.59
C GLY A 167 19.15 -7.38 5.40
N ARG A 168 20.21 -8.15 5.14
CA ARG A 168 20.29 -9.30 4.22
C ARG A 168 18.89 -9.74 3.75
N LEU A 169 18.53 -9.43 2.49
CA LEU A 169 17.23 -9.77 1.89
C LEU A 169 16.89 -11.22 2.25
N LYS A 170 16.08 -11.40 3.28
CA LYS A 170 15.22 -12.56 3.40
C LYS A 170 14.13 -12.26 2.41
N LEU A 171 14.14 -12.98 1.30
CA LEU A 171 13.02 -12.90 0.38
C LEU A 171 11.75 -13.13 1.20
N LEU A 172 10.72 -12.31 1.00
CA LEU A 172 9.42 -12.37 1.68
C LEU A 172 9.33 -11.80 3.11
N ALA A 173 10.42 -11.34 3.75
CA ALA A 173 10.35 -10.83 5.14
C ALA A 173 9.86 -9.37 5.30
N GLY A 174 9.45 -8.72 4.20
CA GLY A 174 8.93 -7.35 4.19
C GLY A 174 7.92 -7.08 3.07
N ALA A 175 7.45 -8.12 2.39
CA ALA A 175 6.29 -7.99 1.51
C ALA A 175 5.06 -7.98 2.41
N HIS A 176 4.55 -6.79 2.75
CA HIS A 176 3.12 -6.69 3.06
C HIS A 176 2.42 -7.32 1.85
N ALA A 177 1.65 -8.39 2.07
CA ALA A 177 1.02 -9.12 0.99
C ALA A 177 0.21 -8.12 0.16
N THR A 178 0.65 -7.81 -1.08
CA THR A 178 -0.09 -6.94 -2.01
C THR A 178 -1.37 -7.59 -2.55
N TYR A 179 -1.74 -8.74 -1.96
CA TYR A 179 -2.88 -9.55 -2.30
C TYR A 179 -3.73 -9.80 -1.06
N HIS A 180 -5.02 -10.01 -1.27
CA HIS A 180 -5.97 -10.38 -0.22
C HIS A 180 -6.25 -11.88 -0.24
N THR A 181 -6.47 -12.46 0.94
CA THR A 181 -6.85 -13.88 1.11
C THR A 181 -8.36 -14.10 1.09
N SER A 182 -9.12 -13.01 1.03
CA SER A 182 -10.57 -12.99 0.90
C SER A 182 -10.95 -11.97 -0.18
N PRO A 183 -12.11 -12.11 -0.83
CA PRO A 183 -12.62 -11.07 -1.71
C PRO A 183 -12.73 -9.73 -0.96
N PRO A 184 -12.60 -8.59 -1.67
CA PRO A 184 -12.88 -7.29 -1.09
C PRO A 184 -14.32 -7.26 -0.57
N LYS A 185 -14.59 -6.48 0.48
CA LYS A 185 -15.96 -6.26 0.95
C LYS A 185 -16.71 -5.46 -0.12
N THR A 186 -17.59 -6.13 -0.83
CA THR A 186 -18.43 -5.51 -1.86
C THR A 186 -19.83 -5.23 -1.32
N ARG A 187 -20.52 -4.30 -1.99
CA ARG A 187 -21.92 -4.01 -1.71
C ARG A 187 -22.82 -5.14 -2.20
N THR A 188 -24.10 -5.08 -1.86
CA THR A 188 -25.13 -5.95 -2.42
C THR A 188 -25.12 -5.85 -3.94
N VAL A 189 -24.88 -6.98 -4.61
CA VAL A 189 -25.01 -7.06 -6.06
C VAL A 189 -26.50 -7.19 -6.38
N HIS A 190 -27.01 -6.27 -7.20
CA HIS A 190 -28.37 -6.32 -7.73
C HIS A 190 -28.35 -6.97 -9.12
N GLY A 191 -29.26 -7.92 -9.36
CA GLY A 191 -29.30 -8.68 -10.61
C GLY A 191 -28.09 -9.59 -10.83
N ARG A 192 -27.71 -9.79 -12.10
CA ARG A 192 -26.58 -10.60 -12.57
C ARG A 192 -26.71 -12.11 -12.35
N VAL A 193 -27.93 -12.63 -12.24
CA VAL A 193 -28.19 -14.05 -11.99
C VAL A 193 -27.55 -14.94 -13.06
N ASP A 194 -27.69 -14.58 -14.34
CA ASP A 194 -27.10 -15.33 -15.46
C ASP A 194 -25.56 -15.31 -15.42
N ALA A 195 -24.97 -14.18 -15.02
CA ALA A 195 -23.52 -14.06 -14.94
C ALA A 195 -22.94 -14.84 -13.75
N ILE A 196 -23.67 -14.88 -12.63
CA ILE A 196 -23.33 -15.74 -11.48
C ILE A 196 -23.45 -17.22 -11.88
N SER A 197 -24.53 -17.60 -12.55
CA SER A 197 -24.71 -18.97 -13.08
C SER A 197 -23.58 -19.35 -14.03
N GLY A 198 -23.11 -18.43 -14.88
CA GLY A 198 -21.96 -18.68 -15.76
C GLY A 198 -20.64 -18.91 -15.01
N LEU A 199 -20.45 -18.28 -13.85
CA LEU A 199 -19.30 -18.54 -12.97
C LEU A 199 -19.42 -19.90 -12.28
N ASP A 200 -20.63 -20.28 -11.86
CA ASP A 200 -20.91 -21.60 -11.29
C ASP A 200 -20.68 -22.71 -12.32
N ASP A 201 -21.24 -22.57 -13.53
CA ASP A 201 -21.06 -23.50 -14.65
C ASP A 201 -19.58 -23.67 -15.02
N TRP A 202 -18.83 -22.56 -15.08
CA TRP A 202 -17.39 -22.59 -15.30
C TRP A 202 -16.68 -23.40 -14.22
N PHE A 203 -17.01 -23.11 -12.97
CA PHE A 203 -16.39 -23.74 -11.83
C PHE A 203 -16.69 -25.25 -11.78
N GLU A 204 -17.92 -25.66 -12.08
CA GLU A 204 -18.32 -27.06 -12.17
C GLU A 204 -17.67 -27.78 -13.36
N SER A 205 -17.53 -27.11 -14.51
CA SER A 205 -16.91 -27.68 -15.72
C SER A 205 -15.43 -28.07 -15.52
N GLY A 206 -14.78 -27.50 -14.50
CA GLY A 206 -13.36 -27.74 -14.22
C GLY A 206 -12.41 -27.03 -15.18
N SER A 207 -12.89 -26.05 -15.94
CA SER A 207 -12.06 -25.23 -16.82
C SER A 207 -10.97 -24.50 -16.01
N PRO A 208 -9.70 -24.51 -16.46
CA PRO A 208 -8.59 -23.90 -15.73
C PRO A 208 -8.69 -22.38 -15.54
N CYS A 209 -9.36 -21.66 -16.43
CA CYS A 209 -9.34 -20.20 -16.44
C CYS A 209 -10.69 -19.59 -16.85
N MET A 210 -11.13 -18.58 -16.11
CA MET A 210 -12.26 -17.71 -16.46
C MET A 210 -11.76 -16.29 -16.70
N VAL A 211 -12.25 -15.64 -17.76
CA VAL A 211 -11.93 -14.26 -18.09
C VAL A 211 -13.22 -13.45 -18.11
N ILE A 212 -13.39 -12.59 -17.10
CA ILE A 212 -14.49 -11.62 -17.07
C ILE A 212 -13.99 -10.33 -17.70
N HIS A 213 -14.63 -9.90 -18.79
CA HIS A 213 -14.26 -8.66 -19.46
C HIS A 213 -15.44 -7.73 -19.73
N GLY A 214 -15.20 -6.42 -19.70
CA GLY A 214 -16.24 -5.42 -19.85
C GLY A 214 -15.79 -4.03 -19.44
N ILE A 215 -16.57 -3.01 -19.78
CA ILE A 215 -16.22 -1.60 -19.56
C ILE A 215 -15.93 -1.26 -18.08
N ALA A 216 -15.25 -0.14 -17.84
CA ALA A 216 -14.94 0.30 -16.48
C ALA A 216 -16.23 0.58 -15.69
N GLY A 217 -16.29 0.22 -14.40
CA GLY A 217 -17.47 0.48 -13.55
C GLY A 217 -18.71 -0.38 -13.84
N ILE A 218 -18.61 -1.37 -14.74
CA ILE A 218 -19.72 -2.29 -15.07
C ILE A 218 -20.01 -3.32 -13.96
N GLY A 219 -19.16 -3.40 -12.93
CA GLY A 219 -19.33 -4.30 -11.78
C GLY A 219 -18.61 -5.65 -11.88
N LYS A 220 -17.55 -5.79 -12.68
CA LYS A 220 -16.81 -7.07 -12.83
C LYS A 220 -16.21 -7.57 -11.51
N SER A 221 -15.43 -6.72 -10.84
CA SER A 221 -14.81 -7.03 -9.56
C SER A 221 -15.87 -7.30 -8.49
N THR A 222 -16.96 -6.52 -8.51
CA THR A 222 -18.11 -6.70 -7.63
C THR A 222 -18.79 -8.06 -7.82
N LEU A 223 -19.00 -8.48 -9.07
CA LEU A 223 -19.59 -9.78 -9.41
C LEU A 223 -18.73 -10.94 -8.88
N VAL A 224 -17.43 -10.94 -9.19
CA VAL A 224 -16.52 -12.03 -8.81
C VAL A 224 -16.35 -12.09 -7.29
N ALA A 225 -16.25 -10.93 -6.62
CA ALA A 225 -16.14 -10.88 -5.17
C ALA A 225 -17.40 -11.41 -4.47
N ASN A 226 -18.59 -11.08 -4.99
CA ASN A 226 -19.86 -11.60 -4.47
C ASN A 226 -19.98 -13.11 -4.67
N TRP A 227 -19.71 -13.61 -5.88
CA TRP A 227 -19.70 -15.05 -6.18
C TRP A 227 -18.72 -15.80 -5.26
N LEU A 228 -17.49 -15.29 -5.13
CA LEU A 228 -16.46 -15.89 -4.30
C LEU A 228 -16.83 -15.88 -2.81
N GLY A 229 -17.49 -14.82 -2.34
CA GLY A 229 -17.98 -14.72 -0.96
C GLY A 229 -18.92 -15.87 -0.62
N SER A 230 -19.90 -16.14 -1.48
CA SER A 230 -20.81 -17.28 -1.34
C SER A 230 -20.09 -18.62 -1.45
N HIS A 231 -19.20 -18.76 -2.44
CA HIS A 231 -18.54 -20.04 -2.73
C HIS A 231 -17.51 -20.46 -1.66
N MET A 232 -16.86 -19.50 -0.99
CA MET A 232 -15.97 -19.78 0.14
C MET A 232 -16.72 -20.39 1.35
N HIS A 233 -18.04 -20.21 1.45
CA HIS A 233 -18.84 -20.89 2.47
C HIS A 233 -19.12 -22.35 2.11
N GLU A 234 -19.21 -22.68 0.82
CA GLU A 234 -19.49 -24.03 0.32
C GLU A 234 -18.25 -24.93 0.30
N VAL A 235 -17.08 -24.35 -0.02
CA VAL A 235 -15.80 -25.06 -0.07
C VAL A 235 -14.89 -24.61 1.08
N PRO A 236 -14.99 -25.23 2.28
CA PRO A 236 -14.14 -24.88 3.39
C PRO A 236 -12.68 -25.20 3.05
N HIS A 237 -11.77 -24.29 3.41
CA HIS A 237 -10.31 -24.38 3.17
C HIS A 237 -9.84 -24.09 1.73
N LEU A 238 -10.67 -23.46 0.89
CA LEU A 238 -10.24 -22.92 -0.40
C LEU A 238 -9.10 -21.89 -0.24
N SER A 239 -7.99 -22.12 -0.92
CA SER A 239 -6.86 -21.17 -0.95
C SER A 239 -7.09 -20.09 -2.00
N VAL A 240 -7.71 -18.98 -1.60
CA VAL A 240 -7.96 -17.81 -2.47
C VAL A 240 -6.80 -16.82 -2.41
N CYS A 241 -6.38 -16.29 -3.56
CA CYS A 241 -5.61 -15.06 -3.66
C CYS A 241 -6.30 -14.08 -4.59
N TRP A 242 -6.65 -12.92 -4.06
CA TRP A 242 -7.15 -11.79 -4.81
C TRP A 242 -6.04 -10.77 -4.98
N TYR A 243 -5.52 -10.60 -6.18
CA TYR A 243 -4.46 -9.66 -6.51
C TYR A 243 -5.02 -8.51 -7.35
N PRO A 244 -5.16 -7.29 -6.79
CA PRO A 244 -5.54 -6.12 -7.57
C PRO A 244 -4.36 -5.59 -8.38
N CYS A 245 -4.32 -5.86 -9.69
CA CYS A 245 -3.24 -5.43 -10.56
C CYS A 245 -3.26 -3.91 -10.75
N GLN A 246 -2.15 -3.27 -10.40
CA GLN A 246 -1.95 -1.84 -10.55
C GLN A 246 -1.07 -1.51 -11.77
N PRO A 247 -1.16 -0.30 -12.33
CA PRO A 247 -0.31 0.13 -13.45
C PRO A 247 1.20 0.10 -13.19
N TRP A 248 1.62 0.07 -11.93
CA TRP A 248 3.02 0.03 -11.51
C TRP A 248 3.51 -1.38 -11.11
N ASP A 249 2.63 -2.39 -11.17
CA ASP A 249 3.00 -3.76 -10.83
C ASP A 249 3.88 -4.38 -11.90
N LYS A 250 4.93 -5.08 -11.45
CA LYS A 250 5.85 -5.81 -12.33
C LYS A 250 5.64 -7.32 -12.21
N ALA A 251 5.99 -8.06 -13.26
CA ALA A 251 5.94 -9.52 -13.28
C ALA A 251 6.62 -10.18 -12.06
N VAL A 252 7.79 -9.66 -11.65
CA VAL A 252 8.52 -10.17 -10.48
C VAL A 252 7.71 -9.95 -9.18
N GLY A 253 7.09 -8.79 -9.01
CA GLY A 253 6.26 -8.49 -7.84
C GLY A 253 5.06 -9.43 -7.75
N LEU A 254 4.36 -9.62 -8.87
CA LEU A 254 3.26 -10.59 -8.97
C LEU A 254 3.74 -12.02 -8.64
N ALA A 255 4.87 -12.46 -9.20
CA ALA A 255 5.42 -13.79 -8.92
C ALA A 255 5.77 -14.00 -7.44
N VAL A 256 6.36 -13.00 -6.79
CA VAL A 256 6.68 -13.03 -5.34
C VAL A 256 5.42 -13.20 -4.50
N SER A 257 4.39 -12.40 -4.78
CA SER A 257 3.10 -12.45 -4.07
C SER A 257 2.39 -13.80 -4.25
N LEU A 258 2.45 -14.37 -5.46
CA LEU A 258 1.90 -15.70 -5.73
C LEU A 258 2.66 -16.81 -5.01
N LEU A 259 4.00 -16.78 -4.98
CA LEU A 259 4.80 -17.77 -4.24
C LEU A 259 4.47 -17.76 -2.75
N HIS A 260 4.37 -16.57 -2.15
CA HIS A 260 3.95 -16.42 -0.76
C HIS A 260 2.57 -17.06 -0.54
N ARG A 261 1.62 -16.86 -1.47
CA ARG A 261 0.29 -17.48 -1.38
C ARG A 261 0.33 -19.00 -1.46
N PHE A 262 1.16 -19.55 -2.35
CA PHE A 262 1.32 -20.99 -2.49
C PHE A 262 1.95 -21.64 -1.24
N GLY A 263 2.42 -20.85 -0.29
CA GLY A 263 3.03 -21.33 0.96
C GLY A 263 4.53 -21.52 0.86
N VAL A 264 5.15 -20.96 -0.18
CA VAL A 264 6.60 -20.96 -0.39
C VAL A 264 7.20 -19.82 0.41
N ASP A 265 8.08 -20.15 1.34
CA ASP A 265 8.81 -19.18 2.16
C ASP A 265 10.25 -19.66 2.46
N ASP A 266 11.04 -18.81 3.14
CA ASP A 266 12.41 -19.16 3.57
C ASP A 266 12.52 -20.48 4.36
N LYS A 267 11.43 -20.95 4.99
CA LYS A 267 11.40 -22.16 5.81
C LYS A 267 10.95 -23.39 5.01
N HIS A 268 10.14 -23.19 3.97
CA HIS A 268 9.55 -24.24 3.18
C HIS A 268 9.62 -23.88 1.68
N ASP A 269 10.77 -24.17 1.09
CA ASP A 269 11.01 -24.06 -0.36
C ASP A 269 11.74 -25.30 -0.89
N PRO A 270 11.06 -26.47 -0.97
CA PRO A 270 11.70 -27.73 -1.35
C PRO A 270 12.19 -27.74 -2.81
N TYR A 271 11.65 -26.86 -3.65
CA TYR A 271 11.98 -26.77 -5.07
C TYR A 271 12.84 -25.54 -5.41
N GLN A 272 13.34 -24.80 -4.41
CA GLN A 272 14.17 -23.60 -4.61
C GLN A 272 13.51 -22.56 -5.53
N LEU A 273 12.20 -22.38 -5.41
CA LEU A 273 11.42 -21.40 -6.16
C LEU A 273 11.94 -19.97 -5.93
N MET A 274 12.41 -19.68 -4.72
CA MET A 274 12.92 -18.35 -4.37
C MET A 274 14.19 -17.99 -5.16
N GLU A 275 14.99 -18.98 -5.57
CA GLU A 275 16.19 -18.78 -6.40
C GLU A 275 15.86 -18.42 -7.85
N THR A 276 14.63 -18.65 -8.31
CA THR A 276 14.21 -18.26 -9.68
C THR A 276 13.84 -16.79 -9.80
N LEU A 277 13.66 -16.11 -8.67
CA LEU A 277 13.37 -14.69 -8.66
C LEU A 277 14.68 -13.89 -8.82
N PRO A 278 14.69 -12.83 -9.65
CA PRO A 278 15.87 -12.02 -9.85
C PRO A 278 16.26 -11.30 -8.54
N LEU A 279 17.49 -11.55 -8.07
CA LEU A 279 18.02 -10.98 -6.82
C LEU A 279 18.48 -9.52 -6.97
N THR A 280 18.72 -9.08 -8.20
CA THR A 280 19.15 -7.72 -8.54
C THR A 280 18.06 -7.00 -9.33
N PRO A 281 17.71 -5.74 -8.95
CA PRO A 281 16.79 -4.93 -9.73
C PRO A 281 17.23 -4.82 -11.19
N GLY A 282 16.34 -5.12 -12.13
CA GLY A 282 16.60 -5.05 -13.57
C GLY A 282 17.21 -6.30 -14.21
N ALA A 283 17.48 -7.36 -13.44
CA ALA A 283 17.80 -8.66 -14.02
C ALA A 283 16.55 -9.29 -14.68
N GLU A 284 16.77 -10.02 -15.77
CA GLU A 284 15.71 -10.75 -16.46
C GLU A 284 15.13 -11.83 -15.55
N PHE A 285 13.80 -11.92 -15.55
CA PHE A 285 13.08 -12.95 -14.83
C PHE A 285 12.93 -14.18 -15.72
N ASP A 286 13.56 -15.29 -15.32
CA ASP A 286 13.42 -16.57 -16.02
C ASP A 286 12.09 -17.24 -15.66
N VAL A 287 11.04 -16.82 -16.37
CA VAL A 287 9.68 -17.32 -16.20
C VAL A 287 9.59 -18.83 -16.46
N ASP A 288 10.40 -19.40 -17.36
CA ASP A 288 10.35 -20.83 -17.66
C ASP A 288 10.88 -21.68 -16.49
N SER A 289 11.98 -21.26 -15.88
CA SER A 289 12.53 -21.90 -14.68
C SER A 289 11.54 -21.79 -13.51
N TRP A 290 10.96 -20.61 -13.30
CA TRP A 290 9.91 -20.41 -12.29
C TRP A 290 8.70 -21.32 -12.53
N ARG A 291 8.22 -21.39 -13.78
CA ARG A 291 7.08 -22.22 -14.19
C ARG A 291 7.32 -23.70 -13.89
N ARG A 292 8.48 -24.23 -14.31
CA ARG A 292 8.82 -25.65 -14.14
C ARG A 292 8.91 -26.04 -12.66
N ARG A 293 9.56 -25.21 -11.84
CA ARG A 293 9.68 -25.45 -10.40
C ARG A 293 8.33 -25.31 -9.69
N LEU A 294 7.49 -24.36 -10.11
CA LEU A 294 6.19 -24.15 -9.47
C LEU A 294 5.24 -25.29 -9.80
N LEU A 295 5.25 -25.76 -11.04
CA LEU A 295 4.49 -26.95 -11.43
C LEU A 295 4.92 -28.19 -10.64
N ALA A 296 6.22 -28.39 -10.45
CA ALA A 296 6.73 -29.50 -9.63
C ALA A 296 6.25 -29.39 -8.17
N TYR A 297 6.29 -28.19 -7.59
CA TYR A 297 5.78 -27.95 -6.24
C TYR A 297 4.28 -28.22 -6.12
N LEU A 298 3.46 -27.68 -7.02
CA LEU A 298 2.00 -27.80 -6.94
C LEU A 298 1.47 -29.21 -7.27
N THR A 299 2.31 -30.06 -7.88
CA THR A 299 1.97 -31.47 -8.16
C THR A 299 2.53 -32.44 -7.11
N ASP A 300 3.40 -31.95 -6.21
CA ASP A 300 3.96 -32.74 -5.11
C ASP A 300 3.07 -32.67 -3.87
N ALA A 301 2.17 -33.65 -3.76
CA ALA A 301 1.28 -33.78 -2.62
C ALA A 301 2.01 -33.97 -1.28
N GLN A 302 3.26 -34.48 -1.26
CA GLN A 302 4.02 -34.61 -0.02
C GLN A 302 4.55 -33.26 0.44
N ALA A 303 5.20 -32.51 -0.45
CA ALA A 303 5.69 -31.16 -0.16
C ALA A 303 4.57 -30.25 0.36
N ILE A 304 3.41 -30.26 -0.31
CA ILE A 304 2.25 -29.48 0.12
C ILE A 304 1.78 -29.94 1.51
N ARG A 305 1.62 -31.25 1.75
CA ARG A 305 1.18 -31.76 3.06
C ARG A 305 2.13 -31.38 4.19
N GLU A 306 3.44 -31.44 3.96
CA GLU A 306 4.47 -31.07 4.94
C GLU A 306 4.32 -29.62 5.41
N ARG A 307 3.85 -28.72 4.53
CA ARG A 307 3.58 -27.33 4.89
C ARG A 307 2.36 -27.17 5.78
N PHE A 308 1.27 -27.88 5.47
CA PHE A 308 -0.01 -27.74 6.17
C PHE A 308 -0.16 -28.69 7.37
N VAL A 309 0.94 -29.28 7.86
CA VAL A 309 0.93 -30.13 9.06
C VAL A 309 0.58 -29.29 10.29
N GLY A 310 -0.58 -29.56 10.89
CA GLY A 310 -1.04 -28.89 12.11
C GLY A 310 -2.04 -27.75 11.89
N GLU A 311 -2.34 -27.39 10.64
CA GLU A 311 -3.46 -26.50 10.34
C GLU A 311 -4.79 -27.26 10.35
N SER A 312 -5.77 -26.72 11.07
CA SER A 312 -7.15 -27.24 11.10
C SER A 312 -7.81 -27.05 9.72
N GLY A 313 -7.65 -28.06 8.86
CA GLY A 313 -8.17 -28.07 7.48
C GLY A 313 -7.34 -28.91 6.50
N GLY A 314 -6.06 -29.16 6.82
CA GLY A 314 -5.15 -29.83 5.89
C GLY A 314 -4.79 -28.95 4.68
N PRO A 315 -4.13 -29.52 3.65
CA PRO A 315 -3.77 -28.76 2.45
C PRO A 315 -5.02 -28.33 1.68
N PRO A 316 -4.99 -27.16 1.01
CA PRO A 316 -6.14 -26.68 0.26
C PRO A 316 -6.46 -27.65 -0.89
N PRO A 317 -7.76 -27.87 -1.21
CA PRO A 317 -8.15 -28.78 -2.29
C PRO A 317 -7.67 -28.29 -3.66
N TYR A 318 -7.62 -26.97 -3.84
CA TYR A 318 -7.04 -26.28 -4.99
C TYR A 318 -6.76 -24.82 -4.62
N TRP A 319 -5.95 -24.14 -5.44
CA TRP A 319 -5.69 -22.71 -5.36
C TRP A 319 -6.55 -21.96 -6.37
N LEU A 320 -7.21 -20.89 -5.92
CA LEU A 320 -7.96 -19.99 -6.78
C LEU A 320 -7.28 -18.62 -6.79
N ILE A 321 -6.72 -18.22 -7.92
CA ILE A 321 -6.06 -16.93 -8.10
C ILE A 321 -6.97 -16.02 -8.92
N VAL A 322 -7.43 -14.95 -8.30
CA VAL A 322 -8.15 -13.86 -8.96
C VAL A 322 -7.16 -12.74 -9.20
N LEU A 323 -6.90 -12.43 -10.47
CA LEU A 323 -6.17 -11.24 -10.85
C LEU A 323 -7.19 -10.20 -11.31
N ASP A 324 -7.32 -9.12 -10.54
CA ASP A 324 -8.22 -8.02 -10.84
C ASP A 324 -7.52 -6.95 -11.67
N ASP A 325 -8.22 -6.36 -12.64
CA ASP A 325 -7.68 -5.38 -13.59
C ASP A 325 -6.37 -5.80 -14.31
N VAL A 326 -6.30 -7.05 -14.76
CA VAL A 326 -5.11 -7.68 -15.41
C VAL A 326 -4.53 -6.89 -16.58
N HIS A 327 -5.36 -6.16 -17.32
CA HIS A 327 -4.95 -5.29 -18.42
C HIS A 327 -3.86 -4.27 -18.04
N HIS A 328 -3.71 -3.93 -16.76
CA HIS A 328 -2.61 -3.07 -16.29
C HIS A 328 -1.23 -3.74 -16.38
N VAL A 329 -1.16 -5.07 -16.26
CA VAL A 329 0.09 -5.83 -16.23
C VAL A 329 0.31 -6.70 -17.46
N THR A 330 -0.66 -6.80 -18.38
CA THR A 330 -0.58 -7.68 -19.56
C THR A 330 0.68 -7.50 -20.39
N THR A 331 1.15 -6.26 -20.56
CA THR A 331 2.32 -5.97 -21.38
C THR A 331 3.63 -6.39 -20.71
N GLU A 332 3.70 -6.27 -19.39
CA GLU A 332 4.93 -6.51 -18.62
C GLU A 332 5.02 -7.95 -18.10
N ALA A 333 3.88 -8.58 -17.84
CA ALA A 333 3.78 -9.91 -17.23
C ALA A 333 3.19 -10.98 -18.18
N ARG A 334 3.13 -10.72 -19.49
CA ARG A 334 2.54 -11.64 -20.49
C ARG A 334 3.05 -13.08 -20.34
N ASP A 335 4.36 -13.24 -20.29
CA ASP A 335 4.99 -14.57 -20.21
C ASP A 335 4.64 -15.27 -18.90
N LEU A 336 4.57 -14.52 -17.80
CA LEU A 336 4.17 -15.03 -16.49
C LEU A 336 2.70 -15.46 -16.47
N LEU A 337 1.80 -14.66 -17.05
CA LEU A 337 0.38 -15.00 -17.15
C LEU A 337 0.17 -16.25 -18.03
N GLY A 338 0.92 -16.35 -19.13
CA GLY A 338 0.92 -17.56 -19.96
C GLY A 338 1.47 -18.79 -19.22
N ALA A 339 2.53 -18.62 -18.43
CA ALA A 339 3.07 -19.68 -17.59
C ALA A 339 2.08 -20.14 -16.50
N LEU A 340 1.37 -19.21 -15.87
CA LEU A 340 0.30 -19.53 -14.91
C LEU A 340 -0.82 -20.33 -15.57
N LEU A 341 -1.26 -19.93 -16.76
CA LEU A 341 -2.26 -20.67 -17.53
C LEU A 341 -1.77 -22.06 -17.92
N ASP A 342 -0.49 -22.23 -18.22
CA ASP A 342 0.09 -23.55 -18.48
C ASP A 342 0.14 -24.44 -17.24
N ILE A 343 0.38 -23.86 -16.07
CA ILE A 343 0.39 -24.56 -14.78
C ILE A 343 -1.03 -25.00 -14.40
N SER A 344 -2.04 -24.14 -14.57
CA SER A 344 -3.44 -24.46 -14.22
C SER A 344 -4.01 -25.65 -14.99
N LYS A 345 -3.43 -25.99 -16.16
CA LYS A 345 -3.79 -27.20 -16.92
C LYS A 345 -3.33 -28.51 -16.26
N LYS A 346 -2.34 -28.47 -15.36
CA LYS A 346 -1.62 -29.65 -14.85
C LYS A 346 -1.54 -29.73 -13.33
N ALA A 347 -1.88 -28.64 -12.64
CA ALA A 347 -1.88 -28.51 -11.19
C ALA A 347 -3.30 -28.19 -10.70
N PRO A 348 -3.62 -28.39 -9.41
CA PRO A 348 -4.88 -27.97 -8.81
C PRO A 348 -4.92 -26.44 -8.61
N LEU A 349 -4.79 -25.69 -9.71
CA LEU A 349 -4.76 -24.24 -9.77
C LEU A 349 -5.84 -23.77 -10.74
N ARG A 350 -6.68 -22.84 -10.29
CA ARG A 350 -7.70 -22.17 -11.11
C ARG A 350 -7.46 -20.67 -11.14
N LEU A 351 -7.71 -20.06 -12.29
CA LEU A 351 -7.44 -18.65 -12.54
C LEU A 351 -8.73 -17.91 -12.89
N VAL A 352 -8.88 -16.70 -12.35
CA VAL A 352 -9.91 -15.75 -12.76
C VAL A 352 -9.21 -14.46 -13.14
N PHE A 353 -9.35 -14.04 -14.39
CA PHE A 353 -8.84 -12.76 -14.88
C PHE A 353 -9.98 -11.78 -15.07
N ILE A 354 -9.90 -10.65 -14.39
CA ILE A 354 -10.82 -9.52 -14.59
C ILE A 354 -10.09 -8.48 -15.43
N SER A 355 -10.73 -8.04 -16.51
CA SER A 355 -10.12 -7.12 -17.46
C SER A 355 -11.14 -6.19 -18.11
N ARG A 356 -10.67 -5.08 -18.68
CA ARG A 356 -11.54 -4.22 -19.51
C ARG A 356 -11.79 -4.80 -20.89
N THR A 357 -10.82 -5.55 -21.39
CA THR A 357 -10.82 -6.10 -22.74
C THR A 357 -10.50 -7.58 -22.68
N THR A 358 -10.78 -8.28 -23.78
CA THR A 358 -10.19 -9.59 -24.03
C THR A 358 -8.66 -9.50 -23.94
N LEU A 359 -8.03 -10.55 -23.44
CA LEU A 359 -6.59 -10.59 -23.21
C LEU A 359 -5.89 -11.31 -24.37
N ASP A 360 -4.66 -10.91 -24.70
CA ASP A 360 -3.83 -11.56 -25.73
C ASP A 360 -2.83 -12.58 -25.15
N VAL A 361 -3.06 -12.98 -23.89
CA VAL A 361 -2.23 -13.95 -23.15
C VAL A 361 -2.46 -15.38 -23.63
N TYR A 362 -3.63 -15.69 -24.20
CA TYR A 362 -4.03 -17.01 -24.69
C TYR A 362 -4.48 -16.96 -26.15
N ASP A 363 -4.50 -18.13 -26.80
CA ASP A 363 -4.96 -18.27 -28.17
C ASP A 363 -6.50 -18.41 -28.20
N ARG A 364 -7.17 -17.93 -29.25
CA ARG A 364 -8.62 -18.16 -29.45
C ARG A 364 -8.99 -19.64 -29.44
N ARG A 365 -8.07 -20.53 -29.82
CA ARG A 365 -8.24 -21.99 -29.75
C ARG A 365 -8.39 -22.49 -28.31
N ASP A 366 -7.77 -21.80 -27.34
CA ASP A 366 -7.90 -22.12 -25.92
C ASP A 366 -9.31 -21.82 -25.40
N VAL A 367 -10.04 -20.92 -26.07
CA VAL A 367 -11.44 -20.57 -25.77
C VAL A 367 -12.44 -21.46 -26.52
N HIS A 368 -12.26 -21.66 -27.83
CA HIS A 368 -13.30 -22.24 -28.69
C HIS A 368 -13.16 -23.74 -28.94
N THR A 369 -12.01 -24.34 -28.62
CA THR A 369 -11.70 -25.71 -29.07
C THR A 369 -11.04 -26.56 -28.00
N ARG A 370 -10.27 -25.96 -27.09
CA ARG A 370 -9.54 -26.69 -26.04
C ARG A 370 -10.19 -26.57 -24.65
N ASP A 371 -11.22 -25.73 -24.52
CA ASP A 371 -11.97 -25.48 -23.28
C ASP A 371 -11.06 -25.17 -22.07
N ILE A 372 -9.98 -24.43 -22.32
CA ILE A 372 -8.98 -24.05 -21.31
C ILE A 372 -9.37 -22.72 -20.66
N VAL A 373 -9.94 -21.81 -21.46
CA VAL A 373 -10.33 -20.46 -21.05
C VAL A 373 -11.80 -20.28 -21.40
N GLN A 374 -12.62 -19.87 -20.42
CA GLN A 374 -13.98 -19.40 -20.68
C GLN A 374 -14.02 -17.88 -20.58
N GLU A 375 -14.70 -17.22 -21.51
CA GLU A 375 -14.86 -15.77 -21.53
C GLU A 375 -16.29 -15.41 -21.13
N LEU A 376 -16.42 -14.53 -20.14
CA LEU A 376 -17.70 -13.98 -19.69
C LEU A 376 -17.73 -12.47 -19.98
N PRO A 377 -18.34 -12.05 -21.11
CA PRO A 377 -18.52 -10.64 -21.41
C PRO A 377 -19.58 -10.04 -20.48
N LEU A 378 -19.21 -9.03 -19.69
CA LEU A 378 -20.15 -8.30 -18.84
C LEU A 378 -20.72 -7.09 -19.57
N HIS A 379 -22.03 -7.08 -19.77
CA HIS A 379 -22.79 -5.99 -20.39
C HIS A 379 -23.47 -5.09 -19.34
N GLY A 380 -24.17 -4.04 -19.77
CA GLY A 380 -25.07 -3.29 -18.88
C GLY A 380 -26.16 -4.20 -18.29
N LEU A 381 -26.75 -3.77 -17.18
CA LEU A 381 -27.92 -4.41 -16.60
C LEU A 381 -29.11 -4.33 -17.55
N SER A 382 -29.88 -5.41 -17.61
CA SER A 382 -31.13 -5.47 -18.36
C SER A 382 -32.21 -4.60 -17.71
N ILE A 383 -33.30 -4.35 -18.44
CA ILE A 383 -34.46 -3.63 -17.90
C ILE A 383 -35.05 -4.38 -16.70
N ASP A 384 -35.09 -5.72 -16.75
CA ASP A 384 -35.59 -6.55 -15.65
C ASP A 384 -34.71 -6.39 -14.40
N GLU A 385 -33.38 -6.44 -14.57
CA GLU A 385 -32.43 -6.24 -13.46
C GLU A 385 -32.49 -4.83 -12.86
N ILE A 386 -32.76 -3.82 -13.69
CA ILE A 386 -32.95 -2.44 -13.24
C ILE A 386 -34.27 -2.28 -12.51
N THR A 387 -35.33 -2.98 -12.94
CA THR A 387 -36.63 -2.97 -12.28
C THR A 387 -36.47 -3.47 -10.85
N ASP A 388 -35.81 -4.62 -10.66
CA ASP A 388 -35.51 -5.18 -9.34
C ASP A 388 -34.69 -4.22 -8.47
N TRP A 389 -33.72 -3.50 -9.07
CA TRP A 389 -32.93 -2.51 -8.34
C TRP A 389 -33.80 -1.32 -7.91
N VAL A 390 -34.54 -0.70 -8.84
CA VAL A 390 -35.37 0.49 -8.58
C VAL A 390 -36.43 0.20 -7.51
N GLU A 391 -37.00 -1.00 -7.47
CA GLU A 391 -37.95 -1.43 -6.42
C GLU A 391 -37.34 -1.43 -5.00
N THR A 392 -36.02 -1.61 -4.90
CA THR A 392 -35.29 -1.62 -3.62
C THR A 392 -34.73 -0.25 -3.21
N MET A 393 -34.80 0.76 -4.09
CA MET A 393 -34.30 2.11 -3.81
C MET A 393 -35.28 2.92 -2.95
N ASP A 394 -34.77 3.55 -1.88
CA ASP A 394 -35.56 4.47 -1.05
C ASP A 394 -35.84 5.78 -1.83
N GLY A 395 -37.09 5.97 -2.26
CA GLY A 395 -37.60 7.27 -2.73
C GLY A 395 -37.62 7.53 -4.24
N ALA A 396 -37.39 6.53 -5.10
CA ALA A 396 -37.49 6.69 -6.56
C ALA A 396 -38.85 6.24 -7.12
N SER A 397 -39.56 7.12 -7.84
CA SER A 397 -40.72 6.80 -8.68
C SER A 397 -40.37 6.90 -10.18
N ALA A 398 -39.12 6.60 -10.54
CA ALA A 398 -38.66 6.68 -11.92
C ALA A 398 -39.02 5.38 -12.67
N ASP A 399 -39.47 5.51 -13.92
CA ASP A 399 -39.77 4.36 -14.77
C ASP A 399 -38.47 3.61 -15.11
N PRO A 400 -38.36 2.29 -14.82
CA PRO A 400 -37.19 1.48 -15.17
C PRO A 400 -36.76 1.59 -16.63
N GLU A 401 -37.70 1.77 -17.56
CA GLU A 401 -37.39 1.94 -18.98
C GLU A 401 -36.65 3.26 -19.26
N ASP A 402 -37.09 4.35 -18.62
CA ASP A 402 -36.43 5.65 -18.71
C ASP A 402 -35.04 5.61 -18.05
N VAL A 403 -34.93 4.96 -16.89
CA VAL A 403 -33.65 4.77 -16.19
C VAL A 403 -32.66 3.95 -17.03
N HIS A 404 -33.11 2.85 -17.64
CA HIS A 404 -32.28 2.04 -18.54
C HIS A 404 -31.84 2.86 -19.77
N LYS A 405 -32.74 3.64 -20.36
CA LYS A 405 -32.44 4.50 -21.51
C LYS A 405 -31.41 5.59 -21.18
N MET A 406 -31.42 6.11 -19.95
CA MET A 406 -30.50 7.16 -19.51
C MET A 406 -29.13 6.62 -19.10
N THR A 407 -29.10 5.47 -18.42
CA THR A 407 -27.88 4.88 -17.87
C THR A 407 -27.19 3.89 -18.82
N GLY A 408 -27.91 3.41 -19.84
CA GLY A 408 -27.47 2.28 -20.66
C GLY A 408 -27.28 0.98 -19.85
N GLY A 409 -27.94 0.89 -18.68
CA GLY A 409 -27.79 -0.19 -17.72
C GLY A 409 -26.46 -0.22 -16.97
N HIS A 410 -25.70 0.88 -16.95
CA HIS A 410 -24.42 0.91 -16.24
C HIS A 410 -24.62 0.94 -14.71
N PRO A 411 -24.14 -0.05 -13.93
CA PRO A 411 -24.36 -0.10 -12.47
C PRO A 411 -23.87 1.14 -11.72
N LEU A 412 -22.66 1.63 -12.03
CA LEU A 412 -22.17 2.86 -11.42
C LEU A 412 -23.06 4.08 -11.73
N ALA A 413 -23.75 4.09 -12.87
CA ALA A 413 -24.65 5.19 -13.23
C ALA A 413 -25.91 5.17 -12.37
N LEU A 414 -26.47 3.98 -12.14
CA LEU A 414 -27.59 3.77 -11.23
C LEU A 414 -27.24 4.18 -9.80
N GLU A 415 -26.05 3.80 -9.32
CA GLU A 415 -25.54 4.27 -8.02
C GLU A 415 -25.42 5.80 -7.94
N LEU A 416 -25.01 6.45 -9.03
CA LEU A 416 -24.90 7.92 -9.07
C LEU A 416 -26.28 8.58 -9.14
N LEU A 417 -27.25 7.98 -9.82
CA LEU A 417 -28.65 8.43 -9.78
C LEU A 417 -29.23 8.36 -8.36
N GLU A 418 -28.88 7.32 -7.60
CA GLU A 418 -29.26 7.20 -6.19
C GLU A 418 -28.68 8.35 -5.33
N ILE A 419 -27.45 8.80 -5.63
CA ILE A 419 -26.78 9.87 -4.86
C ILE A 419 -27.36 11.26 -5.16
N TYR A 420 -27.64 11.56 -6.43
CA TYR A 420 -27.87 12.94 -6.90
C TYR A 420 -29.32 13.24 -7.31
N GLY A 421 -30.20 12.24 -7.47
CA GLY A 421 -31.61 12.43 -7.83
C GLY A 421 -31.87 12.68 -9.33
N GLN A 422 -33.15 12.88 -9.70
CA GLN A 422 -33.67 12.84 -11.09
C GLN A 422 -32.86 13.66 -12.10
N THR A 423 -32.61 13.06 -13.25
CA THR A 423 -31.81 13.66 -14.33
C THR A 423 -32.56 13.75 -15.66
N THR A 424 -32.07 14.62 -16.55
CA THR A 424 -32.79 15.09 -17.74
C THR A 424 -32.21 14.60 -19.07
N HIS A 425 -31.11 13.84 -19.05
CA HIS A 425 -30.26 13.62 -20.23
C HIS A 425 -30.00 12.13 -20.51
N GLY A 426 -30.04 11.75 -21.79
CA GLY A 426 -30.03 10.35 -22.28
C GLY A 426 -28.69 9.81 -22.78
N ASP A 427 -27.55 10.36 -22.36
CA ASP A 427 -26.21 9.90 -22.75
C ASP A 427 -25.30 9.84 -21.52
N TRP A 428 -24.87 8.64 -21.12
CA TRP A 428 -24.05 8.38 -19.94
C TRP A 428 -22.75 9.23 -19.87
N LEU A 429 -22.08 9.45 -20.99
CA LEU A 429 -20.85 10.26 -21.01
C LEU A 429 -21.17 11.74 -20.78
N LYS A 430 -22.30 12.22 -21.31
CA LYS A 430 -22.80 13.57 -21.02
C LYS A 430 -23.38 13.67 -19.61
N PHE A 431 -23.99 12.62 -19.08
CA PHE A 431 -24.47 12.56 -17.70
C PHE A 431 -23.31 12.69 -16.70
N LEU A 432 -22.19 12.01 -16.93
CA LEU A 432 -20.98 12.14 -16.11
C LEU A 432 -20.43 13.58 -16.11
N ASP A 433 -20.49 14.26 -17.25
CA ASP A 433 -20.05 15.66 -17.37
C ASP A 433 -21.07 16.65 -16.80
N GLU A 434 -22.31 16.58 -17.28
CA GLU A 434 -23.34 17.57 -17.05
C GLU A 434 -24.00 17.41 -15.69
N GLU A 435 -24.15 16.21 -15.15
CA GLU A 435 -24.91 15.94 -13.92
C GLU A 435 -24.01 15.56 -12.73
N ILE A 436 -22.82 15.00 -12.96
CA ILE A 436 -21.89 14.63 -11.88
C ILE A 436 -20.77 15.65 -11.74
N ILE A 437 -19.92 15.82 -12.76
CA ILE A 437 -18.75 16.72 -12.69
C ILE A 437 -19.20 18.18 -12.55
N ASN A 438 -20.17 18.64 -13.34
CA ASN A 438 -20.61 20.05 -13.32
C ASN A 438 -21.48 20.41 -12.10
N HIS A 439 -22.15 19.46 -11.45
CA HIS A 439 -22.96 19.71 -10.24
C HIS A 439 -22.27 19.30 -8.94
N MET A 440 -21.07 18.68 -9.01
CA MET A 440 -20.25 18.36 -7.85
C MET A 440 -19.82 19.65 -7.14
N PRO A 441 -19.81 19.66 -5.79
CA PRO A 441 -19.23 20.77 -5.04
C PRO A 441 -17.81 21.08 -5.54
N PRO A 442 -17.44 22.36 -5.72
CA PRO A 442 -16.15 22.72 -6.33
C PRO A 442 -14.95 22.18 -5.54
N GLU A 443 -15.10 22.02 -4.22
CA GLU A 443 -14.08 21.41 -3.36
C GLU A 443 -13.90 19.92 -3.64
N GLU A 444 -14.99 19.17 -3.83
CA GLU A 444 -14.95 17.73 -4.14
C GLU A 444 -14.44 17.51 -5.57
N HIS A 445 -14.83 18.39 -6.49
CA HIS A 445 -14.33 18.37 -7.86
C HIS A 445 -12.81 18.54 -7.89
N GLU A 446 -12.27 19.54 -7.19
CA GLU A 446 -10.81 19.77 -7.16
C GLU A 446 -10.07 18.63 -6.45
N LEU A 447 -10.66 18.03 -5.41
CA LEU A 447 -10.15 16.83 -4.74
C LEU A 447 -9.98 15.66 -5.72
N LEU A 448 -11.05 15.26 -6.41
CA LEU A 448 -11.02 14.13 -7.33
C LEU A 448 -10.17 14.42 -8.57
N ALA A 449 -10.25 15.63 -9.12
CA ALA A 449 -9.45 16.04 -10.26
C ALA A 449 -7.95 16.06 -9.95
N THR A 450 -7.57 16.43 -8.71
CA THR A 450 -6.17 16.37 -8.27
C THR A 450 -5.74 14.93 -8.11
N LEU A 451 -6.54 14.10 -7.43
CA LEU A 451 -6.24 12.68 -7.22
C LEU A 451 -6.17 11.89 -8.54
N ALA A 452 -6.94 12.26 -9.55
CA ALA A 452 -6.93 11.59 -10.86
C ALA A 452 -5.57 11.63 -11.56
N VAL A 453 -4.77 12.67 -11.30
CA VAL A 453 -3.44 12.87 -11.90
C VAL A 453 -2.33 12.14 -11.12
N ALA A 454 -2.64 11.57 -9.95
CA ALA A 454 -1.70 10.81 -9.15
C ALA A 454 -1.25 9.53 -9.87
N GLU A 455 0.03 9.19 -9.73
CA GLU A 455 0.62 7.97 -10.30
C GLU A 455 0.56 6.79 -9.33
N SER A 456 0.32 7.03 -8.04
CA SER A 456 0.17 6.05 -6.96
C SER A 456 -0.77 6.59 -5.86
N PRO A 457 -1.27 5.75 -4.94
CA PRO A 457 -2.15 6.18 -3.86
C PRO A 457 -1.52 7.30 -3.03
N VAL A 458 -2.34 8.28 -2.61
CA VAL A 458 -1.86 9.51 -1.95
C VAL A 458 -2.38 9.56 -0.52
N LYS A 459 -1.48 9.63 0.47
CA LYS A 459 -1.85 9.80 1.89
C LYS A 459 -2.81 10.99 2.05
N TRP A 460 -3.88 10.82 2.83
CA TRP A 460 -4.93 11.83 3.00
C TRP A 460 -4.39 13.20 3.37
N SER A 461 -3.43 13.26 4.30
CA SER A 461 -2.79 14.52 4.71
C SER A 461 -2.11 15.29 3.58
N LYS A 462 -1.54 14.58 2.60
CA LYS A 462 -0.90 15.18 1.42
C LYS A 462 -1.96 15.65 0.44
N LEU A 463 -2.98 14.81 0.18
CA LEU A 463 -4.07 15.15 -0.73
C LEU A 463 -4.87 16.35 -0.21
N SER A 464 -5.26 16.35 1.07
CA SER A 464 -6.03 17.42 1.69
C SER A 464 -5.26 18.74 1.71
N ALA A 465 -3.95 18.71 1.97
CA ALA A 465 -3.10 19.89 1.88
C ALA A 465 -2.97 20.42 0.44
N ALA A 466 -2.89 19.53 -0.55
CA ALA A 466 -2.76 19.91 -1.96
C ALA A 466 -4.01 20.62 -2.51
N VAL A 467 -5.20 20.27 -2.01
CA VAL A 467 -6.47 20.89 -2.42
C VAL A 467 -7.07 21.83 -1.38
N ASN A 468 -6.33 22.09 -0.29
CA ASN A 468 -6.77 22.92 0.83
C ASN A 468 -8.12 22.49 1.44
N TRP A 469 -8.30 21.17 1.57
CA TRP A 469 -9.49 20.55 2.15
C TRP A 469 -9.39 20.46 3.67
N GLU A 470 -10.37 20.99 4.38
CA GLU A 470 -10.45 20.94 5.84
C GLU A 470 -11.36 19.79 6.30
N GLY A 471 -10.80 18.86 7.06
CA GLY A 471 -11.55 17.77 7.70
C GLY A 471 -11.18 16.37 7.20
N ASN A 472 -12.08 15.43 7.45
CA ASN A 472 -11.92 14.02 7.08
C ASN A 472 -12.23 13.80 5.59
N PRO A 473 -11.80 12.65 5.01
CA PRO A 473 -12.22 12.26 3.67
C PRO A 473 -13.75 12.28 3.55
N PRO A 474 -14.31 12.68 2.38
CA PRO A 474 -15.74 12.70 2.19
C PRO A 474 -16.35 11.31 2.36
N GLU A 475 -17.05 11.08 3.48
CA GLU A 475 -17.63 9.77 3.82
C GLU A 475 -18.61 9.28 2.75
N ARG A 476 -19.31 10.21 2.07
CA ARG A 476 -20.19 9.88 0.94
C ARG A 476 -19.39 9.27 -0.22
N LEU A 477 -18.29 9.89 -0.65
CA LEU A 477 -17.49 9.38 -1.78
C LEU A 477 -16.84 8.03 -1.46
N LEU A 478 -16.49 7.78 -0.19
CA LEU A 478 -15.98 6.49 0.30
C LEU A 478 -17.07 5.41 0.32
N THR A 479 -18.23 5.73 0.90
CA THR A 479 -19.36 4.79 1.00
C THR A 479 -19.80 4.31 -0.38
N TYR A 480 -19.85 5.24 -1.34
CA TYR A 480 -20.18 4.98 -2.74
C TYR A 480 -18.98 4.59 -3.61
N GLY A 481 -17.78 4.43 -3.04
CA GLY A 481 -16.63 3.76 -3.70
C GLY A 481 -16.08 4.53 -4.89
N LEU A 482 -16.42 5.82 -4.98
CA LEU A 482 -15.85 6.76 -5.93
C LEU A 482 -14.43 7.12 -5.49
N LEU A 483 -14.24 7.25 -4.17
CA LEU A 483 -12.96 7.37 -3.49
C LEU A 483 -12.68 6.06 -2.77
N LEU A 484 -11.48 5.54 -2.91
CA LEU A 484 -11.01 4.29 -2.30
C LEU A 484 -9.95 4.62 -1.25
N GLU A 485 -10.03 4.00 -0.09
CA GLU A 485 -9.01 4.09 0.96
C GLU A 485 -8.17 2.81 0.93
N LEU A 486 -6.95 2.91 0.40
CA LEU A 486 -5.96 1.84 0.35
C LEU A 486 -4.95 2.00 1.49
N GLU A 487 -4.17 0.95 1.80
CA GLU A 487 -3.15 1.02 2.86
C GLU A 487 -2.12 2.15 2.65
N GLU A 488 -1.78 2.42 1.39
CA GLU A 488 -0.81 3.46 1.01
C GLU A 488 -1.42 4.87 0.92
N GLY A 489 -2.76 4.98 0.88
CA GLY A 489 -3.46 6.25 0.82
C GLY A 489 -4.76 6.19 0.01
N MET A 490 -5.27 7.37 -0.32
CA MET A 490 -6.49 7.51 -1.11
C MET A 490 -6.22 7.23 -2.57
N TRP A 491 -7.19 6.60 -3.24
CA TRP A 491 -7.18 6.34 -4.67
C TRP A 491 -8.53 6.62 -5.28
N LEU A 492 -8.55 6.96 -6.57
CA LEU A 492 -9.77 7.31 -7.29
C LEU A 492 -10.26 6.10 -8.08
N HIS A 493 -11.57 5.87 -8.09
CA HIS A 493 -12.16 4.85 -8.94
C HIS A 493 -11.83 5.11 -10.42
N GLU A 494 -11.40 4.08 -11.13
CA GLU A 494 -10.72 4.25 -12.42
C GLU A 494 -11.64 4.85 -13.52
N ALA A 495 -12.95 4.63 -13.46
CA ALA A 495 -13.90 5.25 -14.39
C ALA A 495 -13.97 6.79 -14.24
N LEU A 496 -13.90 7.29 -13.00
CA LEU A 496 -13.84 8.73 -12.73
C LEU A 496 -12.46 9.28 -13.07
N ARG A 497 -11.40 8.55 -12.70
CA ARG A 497 -10.03 8.92 -12.98
C ARG A 497 -9.76 9.14 -14.46
N GLU A 498 -10.20 8.20 -15.31
CA GLU A 498 -10.05 8.32 -16.76
C GLU A 498 -10.79 9.55 -17.30
N ARG A 499 -11.95 9.89 -16.73
CA ARG A 499 -12.71 11.07 -17.15
C ARG A 499 -11.99 12.36 -16.76
N PHE A 500 -11.58 12.50 -15.50
CA PHE A 500 -10.82 13.67 -15.02
C PHE A 500 -9.47 13.82 -15.75
N GLN A 501 -8.84 12.73 -16.18
CA GLN A 501 -7.61 12.78 -16.98
C GLN A 501 -7.80 13.34 -18.39
N ARG A 502 -9.02 13.35 -18.93
CA ARG A 502 -9.33 14.01 -20.22
C ARG A 502 -9.32 15.54 -20.11
N GLU A 503 -9.34 16.10 -18.90
CA GLU A 503 -9.09 17.53 -18.67
C GLU A 503 -7.63 17.88 -18.96
N VAL A 504 -7.38 18.40 -20.16
CA VAL A 504 -6.05 18.86 -20.61
C VAL A 504 -5.83 20.35 -20.33
N GLY A 505 -4.63 20.74 -19.89
CA GLY A 505 -4.26 22.16 -19.77
C GLY A 505 -3.26 22.50 -18.67
N THR A 506 -3.16 23.80 -18.36
CA THR A 506 -2.28 24.33 -17.29
C THR A 506 -2.74 23.92 -15.89
N ALA A 507 -4.04 23.68 -15.69
CA ALA A 507 -4.62 23.18 -14.44
C ALA A 507 -4.13 21.76 -14.10
N SER A 508 -4.18 20.83 -15.05
CA SER A 508 -3.66 19.46 -14.88
C SER A 508 -2.16 19.44 -14.51
N LYS A 509 -1.35 20.31 -15.14
CA LYS A 509 0.09 20.45 -14.79
C LYS A 509 0.31 21.02 -13.38
N LYS A 510 -0.53 21.97 -12.94
CA LYS A 510 -0.48 22.50 -11.57
C LYS A 510 -0.87 21.43 -10.54
N ARG A 511 -1.92 20.65 -10.80
CA ARG A 511 -2.36 19.53 -9.96
C ARG A 511 -1.29 18.44 -9.84
N LYS A 512 -0.61 18.12 -10.94
CA LYS A 512 0.54 17.20 -10.90
C LYS A 512 1.70 17.75 -10.05
N ALA A 513 1.89 19.07 -10.03
CA ALA A 513 2.93 19.71 -9.23
C ALA A 513 2.56 19.84 -7.74
N SER A 514 1.28 19.96 -7.39
CA SER A 514 0.84 20.01 -5.99
C SER A 514 0.89 18.65 -5.29
N LEU A 515 0.95 17.55 -6.05
CA LEU A 515 1.13 16.20 -5.55
C LEU A 515 2.59 15.74 -5.44
N LYS A 516 3.55 16.55 -5.93
CA LYS A 516 4.97 16.37 -5.64
C LYS A 516 5.26 17.02 -4.31
#